data_AF-A0AAE8Q8G5-F1
#
_entry.id   AF-A0AAE8Q8G5-F1
#
_cell.length_a   1.000
_cell.length_b   1.000
_cell.length_c   1.000
_cell.angle_alpha   90.00
_cell.angle_beta   90.00
_cell.angle_gamma   90.00
#
_symmetry.space_group_name_H-M   'P 1'
#
loop_
_entity.id
_entity.type
_entity.pdbx_description
1 polymer ?
#
loop_
_entity_poly.entity_id
_entity_poly.type
_entity_poly.pdbx_seq_one_letter_code
_entity_poly.pdbx_strand_id
1 'polypeptide(L)'
;MEKPSLGSDHVFHLATHADRVDALRVLANALPGRQPVDMQLMLGAYEVALEGVSRWGLVQATREILQGSLPHGFLPSPPELRREVNRVMAPHQAARRREAEEAHRYRWAEDDKPRALPAPKGNPEAVANWRARRNAERAEAALKAATAPLDQALFPDKDQRTERTPADAVADFISRQGRRHSDALRRTNAKGADQ
;
A
#
# COMPACT_ATOMS: atom_id res chain seq x y z
N MET A 1 16.11 -13.68 -23.45
CA MET A 1 15.34 -14.40 -22.42
C MET A 1 14.51 -13.38 -21.67
N GLU A 2 13.27 -13.16 -22.10
CA GLU A 2 12.33 -12.31 -21.38
C GLU A 2 11.98 -13.01 -20.06
N LYS A 3 12.25 -12.34 -18.93
CA LYS A 3 11.74 -12.80 -17.63
C LYS A 3 10.23 -12.57 -17.66
N PRO A 4 9.38 -13.62 -17.54
CA PRO A 4 7.95 -13.39 -17.43
C PRO A 4 7.72 -12.54 -16.18
N SER A 5 7.18 -11.35 -16.36
CA SER A 5 6.73 -10.48 -15.27
C SER A 5 5.51 -11.13 -14.63
N LEU A 6 5.73 -12.14 -13.81
CA LEU A 6 4.70 -12.70 -12.95
C LEU A 6 4.36 -11.59 -11.94
N GLY A 7 3.20 -10.95 -12.10
CA GLY A 7 2.72 -9.90 -11.20
C GLY A 7 2.70 -10.38 -9.74
N SER A 8 2.81 -9.46 -8.78
CA SER A 8 2.96 -9.72 -7.32
C SER A 8 2.02 -10.78 -6.73
N ASP A 9 0.89 -11.07 -7.36
CA ASP A 9 -0.10 -12.06 -6.93
C ASP A 9 0.41 -13.51 -6.90
N HIS A 10 1.39 -13.87 -7.75
CA HIS A 10 1.87 -15.26 -7.81
C HIS A 10 2.55 -15.73 -6.50
N VAL A 11 3.07 -14.79 -5.72
CA VAL A 11 3.73 -15.04 -4.44
C VAL A 11 2.75 -15.56 -3.38
N PHE A 12 1.47 -15.21 -3.50
CA PHE A 12 0.43 -15.52 -2.51
C PHE A 12 -0.51 -16.66 -2.94
N HIS A 13 -0.30 -17.29 -4.10
CA HIS A 13 -1.10 -18.47 -4.47
C HIS A 13 -0.91 -19.59 -3.45
N LEU A 14 -2.02 -20.17 -3.00
CA LEU A 14 -2.02 -21.27 -2.05
C LEU A 14 -1.33 -22.51 -2.65
N ALA A 15 -0.52 -23.18 -1.84
CA ALA A 15 0.08 -24.45 -2.19
C ALA A 15 -0.97 -25.55 -2.24
N THR A 16 -1.05 -26.23 -3.38
CA THR A 16 -1.88 -27.43 -3.53
C THR A 16 -1.29 -28.61 -2.75
N HIS A 17 -2.07 -29.68 -2.55
CA HIS A 17 -1.54 -30.90 -1.94
C HIS A 17 -0.36 -31.47 -2.75
N ALA A 18 -0.44 -31.44 -4.08
CA ALA A 18 0.64 -31.87 -4.96
C ALA A 18 1.95 -31.07 -4.74
N ASP A 19 1.85 -29.74 -4.63
CA ASP A 19 3.03 -28.90 -4.36
C ASP A 19 3.70 -29.27 -3.01
N ARG A 20 2.89 -29.62 -2.00
CA ARG A 20 3.38 -30.06 -0.67
C ARG A 20 4.09 -31.40 -0.75
N VAL A 21 3.51 -32.37 -1.44
CA VAL A 21 4.11 -33.69 -1.64
C VAL A 21 5.42 -33.58 -2.42
N ASP A 22 5.46 -32.77 -3.48
CA ASP A 22 6.66 -32.55 -4.28
C ASP A 22 7.80 -31.93 -3.45
N ALA A 23 7.49 -30.91 -2.64
CA ALA A 23 8.43 -30.30 -1.71
C ALA A 23 9.02 -31.32 -0.73
N LEU A 24 8.16 -32.15 -0.12
CA LEU A 24 8.59 -33.19 0.81
C LEU A 24 9.43 -34.27 0.12
N ARG A 25 9.07 -34.66 -1.11
CA ARG A 25 9.84 -35.62 -1.90
C ARG A 25 11.25 -35.12 -2.19
N VAL A 26 11.40 -33.82 -2.53
CA VAL A 26 12.71 -33.20 -2.74
C VAL A 26 13.54 -33.23 -1.45
N LEU A 27 12.95 -32.82 -0.33
CA LEU A 27 13.64 -32.78 0.95
C LEU A 27 14.03 -34.18 1.46
N ALA A 28 13.14 -35.17 1.30
CA ALA A 28 13.38 -36.55 1.69
C ALA A 28 14.49 -37.24 0.86
N ASN A 29 14.66 -36.85 -0.40
CA ASN A 29 15.73 -37.36 -1.24
C ASN A 29 17.09 -36.72 -0.93
N ALA A 30 17.10 -35.45 -0.50
CA ALA A 30 18.32 -34.69 -0.31
C ALA A 30 18.88 -34.76 1.12
N LEU A 31 18.02 -34.97 2.12
CA LEU A 31 18.39 -34.90 3.52
C LEU A 31 18.15 -36.22 4.25
N PRO A 32 19.05 -36.65 5.15
CA PRO A 32 18.80 -37.77 6.03
C PRO A 32 17.58 -37.50 6.92
N GLY A 33 16.58 -38.36 6.83
CA GLY A 33 15.37 -38.32 7.66
C GLY A 33 15.46 -39.21 8.88
N ARG A 34 14.80 -38.82 9.98
CA ARG A 34 14.47 -39.75 11.06
C ARG A 34 13.34 -40.65 10.55
N GLN A 35 13.53 -41.97 10.57
CA GLN A 35 12.49 -42.92 10.18
C GLN A 35 11.30 -42.78 11.14
N PRO A 36 10.13 -42.32 10.68
CA PRO A 36 8.96 -42.26 11.54
C PRO A 36 8.46 -43.69 11.81
N VAL A 37 7.94 -43.91 13.01
CA VAL A 37 7.30 -45.20 13.37
C VAL A 37 6.03 -45.43 12.53
N ASP A 38 5.35 -44.35 12.15
CA ASP A 38 4.19 -44.35 11.25
C ASP A 38 4.33 -43.24 10.19
N MET A 39 4.44 -43.64 8.93
CA MET A 39 4.59 -42.73 7.77
C MET A 39 3.31 -41.93 7.51
N GLN A 40 2.12 -42.51 7.71
CA GLN A 40 0.85 -41.83 7.47
C GLN A 40 0.63 -40.70 8.47
N LEU A 41 0.95 -40.97 9.74
CA LEU A 41 0.88 -39.96 10.78
C LEU A 41 1.86 -38.80 10.53
N MET A 42 3.06 -39.10 10.05
CA MET A 42 4.05 -38.09 9.70
C MET A 42 3.57 -37.20 8.55
N LEU A 43 3.02 -37.79 7.48
CA LEU A 43 2.46 -37.03 6.35
C LEU A 43 1.28 -36.16 6.78
N GLY A 44 0.35 -36.69 7.59
CA GLY A 44 -0.76 -35.90 8.13
C GLY A 44 -0.29 -34.72 8.98
N ALA A 45 0.79 -34.88 9.75
CA ALA A 45 1.39 -33.78 10.51
C ALA A 45 1.94 -32.68 9.59
N TYR A 46 2.53 -33.03 8.44
CA TYR A 46 2.95 -32.06 7.43
C TYR A 46 1.78 -31.37 6.74
N GLU A 47 0.70 -32.08 6.45
CA GLU A 47 -0.49 -31.47 5.83
C GLU A 47 -1.07 -30.35 6.69
N VAL A 48 -1.21 -30.62 8.00
CA VAL A 48 -1.67 -29.64 8.99
C VAL A 48 -0.65 -28.50 9.12
N ALA A 49 0.64 -28.80 9.26
CA ALA A 49 1.66 -27.77 9.41
C ALA A 49 1.79 -26.86 8.19
N LEU A 50 1.53 -27.36 6.98
CA LEU A 50 1.63 -26.63 5.72
C LEU A 50 0.29 -26.08 5.21
N GLU A 51 -0.76 -26.13 6.03
CA GLU A 51 -2.06 -25.59 5.66
C GLU A 51 -2.00 -24.06 5.46
N GLY A 52 -2.57 -23.58 4.35
CA GLY A 52 -2.65 -22.16 4.03
C GLY A 52 -1.32 -21.52 3.61
N VAL A 53 -0.28 -22.31 3.40
CA VAL A 53 1.03 -21.84 2.92
C VAL A 53 0.97 -21.45 1.44
N SER A 54 1.74 -20.42 1.05
CA SER A 54 1.90 -20.08 -0.35
C SER A 54 2.83 -21.05 -1.09
N ARG A 55 2.49 -21.35 -2.35
CA ARG A 55 3.29 -22.18 -3.24
C ARG A 55 4.71 -21.62 -3.42
N TRP A 56 4.82 -20.31 -3.63
CA TRP A 56 6.11 -19.64 -3.77
C TRP A 56 6.94 -19.76 -2.48
N GLY A 57 6.32 -19.52 -1.32
CA GLY A 57 7.00 -19.61 -0.02
C GLY A 57 7.52 -21.02 0.26
N LEU A 58 6.75 -22.05 -0.10
CA LEU A 58 7.16 -23.44 0.04
C LEU A 58 8.36 -23.79 -0.85
N VAL A 59 8.33 -23.37 -2.12
CA VAL A 59 9.43 -23.60 -3.08
C VAL A 59 10.71 -22.85 -2.68
N GLN A 60 10.60 -21.62 -2.19
CA GLN A 60 11.78 -20.89 -1.72
C GLN A 60 12.30 -21.44 -0.39
N ALA A 61 11.43 -21.79 0.57
CA ALA A 61 11.87 -22.39 1.83
C ALA A 61 12.61 -23.72 1.60
N THR A 62 12.08 -24.59 0.73
CA THR A 62 12.77 -25.85 0.35
C THR A 62 14.14 -25.58 -0.27
N ARG A 63 14.26 -24.58 -1.15
CA ARG A 63 15.56 -24.17 -1.72
C ARG A 63 16.53 -23.66 -0.65
N GLU A 64 16.10 -22.79 0.24
CA GLU A 64 16.95 -22.23 1.31
C GLU A 64 17.39 -23.30 2.31
N ILE A 65 16.52 -24.27 2.63
CA ILE A 65 16.86 -25.41 3.48
C ILE A 65 17.97 -26.25 2.83
N LEU A 66 17.87 -26.53 1.53
CA LEU A 66 18.93 -27.23 0.79
C LEU A 66 20.24 -26.44 0.70
N GLN A 67 20.19 -25.11 0.84
CA GLN A 67 21.35 -24.24 0.94
C GLN A 67 21.91 -24.12 2.36
N GLY A 68 21.30 -24.80 3.35
CA GLY A 68 21.75 -24.80 4.73
C GLY A 68 21.16 -23.68 5.59
N SER A 69 19.93 -23.23 5.32
CA SER A 69 19.26 -22.25 6.20
C SER A 69 18.99 -22.78 7.60
N LEU A 70 18.87 -24.10 7.75
CA LEU A 70 18.65 -24.74 9.04
C LEU A 70 19.98 -24.99 9.77
N PRO A 71 19.99 -24.94 11.11
CA PRO A 71 21.18 -25.22 11.92
C PRO A 71 21.60 -26.69 11.89
N HIS A 72 20.86 -27.56 11.20
CA HIS A 72 21.09 -28.99 11.12
C HIS A 72 20.95 -29.52 9.69
N GLY A 73 21.65 -30.61 9.37
CA GLY A 73 21.59 -31.28 8.07
C GLY A 73 20.51 -32.35 7.93
N PHE A 74 19.56 -32.43 8.87
CA PHE A 74 18.47 -33.41 8.82
C PHE A 74 17.23 -32.88 8.12
N LEU A 75 16.36 -33.80 7.71
CA LEU A 75 15.01 -33.46 7.27
C LEU A 75 14.32 -32.58 8.32
N PRO A 76 13.75 -31.42 7.94
CA PRO A 76 13.07 -30.55 8.89
C PRO A 76 11.90 -31.29 9.55
N SER A 77 11.49 -30.88 10.74
CA SER A 77 10.20 -31.27 11.29
C SER A 77 9.06 -30.45 10.66
N PRO A 78 7.79 -30.92 10.70
CA PRO A 78 6.65 -30.15 10.20
C PRO A 78 6.59 -28.68 10.68
N PRO A 79 6.77 -28.37 11.99
CA PRO A 79 6.78 -26.98 12.45
C PRO A 79 8.02 -26.19 12.00
N GLU A 80 9.18 -26.84 11.83
CA GLU A 80 10.39 -26.17 11.31
C GLU A 80 10.19 -25.75 9.85
N LEU A 81 9.66 -26.63 9.02
CA LEU A 81 9.35 -26.29 7.63
C LEU A 81 8.34 -25.13 7.56
N ARG A 82 7.32 -25.12 8.42
CA ARG A 82 6.37 -23.99 8.51
C ARG A 82 7.05 -22.70 8.95
N ARG A 83 7.99 -22.74 9.89
CA ARG A 83 8.76 -21.56 10.33
C ARG A 83 9.62 -21.00 9.20
N GLU A 84 10.30 -21.85 8.45
CA GLU A 84 11.12 -21.42 7.31
C GLU A 84 10.27 -20.78 6.23
N VAL A 85 9.11 -21.37 5.91
CA VAL A 85 8.13 -20.76 5.00
C VAL A 85 7.69 -19.38 5.49
N ASN A 86 7.33 -19.25 6.78
CA ASN A 86 6.91 -17.98 7.35
C ASN A 86 8.05 -16.94 7.31
N ARG A 87 9.30 -17.36 7.57
CA ARG A 87 10.48 -16.50 7.49
C ARG A 87 10.67 -15.93 6.08
N VAL A 88 10.57 -16.78 5.06
CA VAL A 88 10.71 -16.39 3.66
C VAL A 88 9.54 -15.50 3.20
N MET A 89 8.33 -15.74 3.70
CA MET A 89 7.16 -14.94 3.37
C MET A 89 7.03 -13.63 4.15
N ALA A 90 7.73 -13.48 5.28
CA ALA A 90 7.68 -12.29 6.13
C ALA A 90 7.89 -10.96 5.38
N PRO A 91 8.91 -10.78 4.51
CA PRO A 91 9.08 -9.52 3.76
C PRO A 91 7.89 -9.22 2.83
N HIS A 92 7.31 -10.23 2.19
CA HIS A 92 6.17 -10.05 1.30
C HIS A 92 4.89 -9.70 2.06
N GLN A 93 4.66 -10.32 3.22
CA GLN A 93 3.55 -9.97 4.09
C GLN A 93 3.69 -8.54 4.64
N ALA A 94 4.91 -8.13 5.01
CA ALA A 94 5.20 -6.78 5.47
C ALA A 94 4.97 -5.74 4.36
N ALA A 95 5.40 -6.03 3.13
CA ALA A 95 5.16 -5.16 1.97
C ALA A 95 3.66 -4.98 1.71
N ARG A 96 2.90 -6.08 1.66
CA ARG A 96 1.44 -6.04 1.47
C ARG A 96 0.72 -5.28 2.58
N ARG A 97 1.19 -5.41 3.82
CA ARG A 97 0.68 -4.64 4.96
C ARG A 97 0.93 -3.15 4.78
N ARG A 98 2.13 -2.75 4.35
CA ARG A 98 2.46 -1.34 4.09
C ARG A 98 1.58 -0.77 2.98
N GLU A 99 1.40 -1.51 1.88
CA GLU A 99 0.51 -1.10 0.78
C GLU A 99 -0.94 -0.89 1.26
N ALA A 100 -1.45 -1.79 2.12
CA ALA A 100 -2.79 -1.65 2.70
C ALA A 100 -2.89 -0.44 3.65
N GLU A 101 -1.86 -0.19 4.46
CA GLU A 101 -1.80 0.97 5.36
C GLU A 101 -1.67 2.29 4.57
N GLU A 102 -0.91 2.31 3.48
CA GLU A 102 -0.79 3.45 2.56
C GLU A 102 -2.11 3.72 1.84
N ALA A 103 -2.75 2.67 1.31
CA ALA A 103 -4.08 2.79 0.72
C ALA A 103 -5.08 3.38 1.72
N HIS A 104 -5.05 2.96 2.99
CA HIS A 104 -5.91 3.54 4.03
C HIS A 104 -5.54 4.99 4.37
N ARG A 105 -4.25 5.34 4.36
CA ARG A 105 -3.78 6.70 4.68
C ARG A 105 -4.17 7.73 3.61
N TYR A 106 -4.15 7.33 2.35
CA TYR A 106 -4.46 8.20 1.22
C TYR A 106 -5.88 8.06 0.69
N ARG A 107 -6.70 7.17 1.29
CA ARG A 107 -8.14 7.07 0.97
C ARG A 107 -8.86 8.30 1.50
N TRP A 108 -9.35 9.15 0.60
CA TRP A 108 -10.16 10.30 0.99
C TRP A 108 -11.62 9.87 1.14
N ALA A 109 -12.35 10.47 2.09
CA ALA A 109 -13.78 10.20 2.27
C ALA A 109 -14.63 10.55 1.03
N GLU A 110 -14.05 11.29 0.08
CA GLU A 110 -14.66 11.61 -1.21
C GLU A 110 -14.45 10.53 -2.28
N ASP A 111 -13.45 9.64 -2.12
CA ASP A 111 -13.19 8.55 -3.06
C ASP A 111 -14.27 7.46 -3.01
N ASP A 112 -14.91 7.29 -1.84
CA ASP A 112 -16.04 6.37 -1.66
C ASP A 112 -17.38 6.95 -2.13
N LYS A 113 -17.43 8.25 -2.42
CA LYS A 113 -18.64 8.85 -2.99
C LYS A 113 -18.71 8.49 -4.47
N PRO A 114 -19.86 8.01 -4.98
CA PRO A 114 -20.00 7.77 -6.41
C PRO A 114 -19.69 9.07 -7.16
N ARG A 115 -18.60 9.04 -7.94
CA ARG A 115 -18.26 10.11 -8.88
C ARG A 115 -19.52 10.39 -9.69
N ALA A 116 -19.91 11.67 -9.79
CA ALA A 116 -21.22 12.10 -10.28
C ALA A 116 -21.78 11.18 -11.38
N LEU A 117 -22.90 10.50 -11.06
CA LEU A 117 -23.50 9.53 -11.98
C LEU A 117 -23.75 10.19 -13.35
N PRO A 118 -23.39 9.51 -14.46
CA PRO A 118 -23.62 10.04 -15.80
C PRO A 118 -25.12 10.36 -16.00
N ALA A 119 -25.41 11.38 -16.80
CA ALA A 119 -26.79 11.80 -17.04
C ALA A 119 -27.65 10.62 -17.55
N PRO A 120 -28.85 10.40 -16.99
CA PRO A 120 -29.77 9.37 -17.46
C PRO A 120 -30.08 9.57 -18.95
N LYS A 121 -30.13 8.47 -19.73
CA LYS A 121 -30.51 8.50 -21.15
C LYS A 121 -31.98 8.10 -21.30
N GLY A 122 -32.71 8.77 -22.19
CA GLY A 122 -34.03 8.34 -22.68
C GLY A 122 -35.26 8.96 -22.00
N ASN A 123 -35.28 9.15 -20.68
CA ASN A 123 -36.43 9.74 -19.99
C ASN A 123 -36.23 11.26 -19.74
N PRO A 124 -37.05 12.15 -20.34
CA PRO A 124 -36.93 13.60 -20.16
C PRO A 124 -37.15 14.07 -18.71
N GLU A 125 -38.04 13.42 -17.94
CA GLU A 125 -38.26 13.75 -16.53
C GLU A 125 -37.05 13.35 -15.66
N ALA A 126 -36.43 12.21 -15.96
CA ALA A 126 -35.20 11.77 -15.28
C ALA A 126 -34.03 12.73 -15.53
N VAL A 127 -33.93 13.30 -16.74
CA VAL A 127 -32.93 14.31 -17.09
C VAL A 127 -33.21 15.63 -16.35
N ALA A 128 -34.48 16.05 -16.26
CA ALA A 128 -34.87 17.26 -15.53
C ALA A 128 -34.55 17.15 -14.04
N ASN A 129 -34.90 16.02 -13.41
CA ASN A 129 -34.61 15.74 -12.01
C ASN A 129 -33.09 15.66 -11.73
N TRP A 130 -32.32 15.04 -12.63
CA TRP A 130 -30.86 15.01 -12.54
C TRP A 130 -30.25 16.43 -12.61
N ARG A 131 -30.73 17.28 -13.52
CA ARG A 131 -30.28 18.68 -13.66
C ARG A 131 -30.64 19.52 -12.43
N ALA A 132 -31.84 19.37 -11.89
CA ALA A 132 -32.26 20.07 -10.68
C ALA A 132 -31.37 19.71 -9.49
N ARG A 133 -31.07 18.41 -9.30
CA ARG A 133 -30.17 17.95 -8.23
C ARG A 133 -28.75 18.50 -8.39
N ARG A 134 -28.22 18.55 -9.62
CA ARG A 134 -26.90 19.14 -9.89
C ARG A 134 -26.85 20.65 -9.65
N ASN A 135 -27.92 21.37 -9.97
CA ASN A 135 -28.00 22.81 -9.71
C ASN A 135 -28.07 23.12 -8.20
N ALA A 136 -28.79 22.30 -7.43
CA ALA A 136 -28.82 22.39 -5.97
C ALA A 136 -27.44 22.13 -5.36
N GLU A 137 -26.76 21.05 -5.75
CA GLU A 137 -25.38 20.75 -5.31
C GLU A 137 -24.41 21.90 -5.64
N ARG A 138 -24.55 22.51 -6.82
CA ARG A 138 -23.72 23.65 -7.25
C ARG A 138 -24.01 24.92 -6.44
N ALA A 139 -25.27 25.16 -6.08
CA ALA A 139 -25.67 26.28 -5.24
C ALA A 139 -25.18 26.10 -3.79
N GLU A 140 -25.29 24.90 -3.23
CA GLU A 140 -24.75 24.57 -1.90
C GLU A 140 -23.23 24.70 -1.85
N ALA A 141 -22.52 24.25 -2.89
CA ALA A 141 -21.07 24.43 -3.00
C ALA A 141 -20.68 25.92 -3.10
N ALA A 142 -21.43 26.72 -3.85
CA ALA A 142 -21.21 28.17 -3.94
C ALA A 142 -21.48 28.89 -2.61
N LEU A 143 -22.54 28.50 -1.90
CA LEU A 143 -22.82 28.97 -0.54
C LEU A 143 -21.67 28.60 0.39
N LYS A 144 -21.27 27.33 0.44
CA LYS A 144 -20.17 26.86 1.29
C LYS A 144 -18.83 27.55 0.99
N ALA A 145 -18.56 27.87 -0.27
CA ALA A 145 -17.40 28.66 -0.68
C ALA A 145 -17.51 30.13 -0.21
N ALA A 146 -18.72 30.70 -0.24
CA ALA A 146 -18.98 32.07 0.22
C ALA A 146 -18.91 32.20 1.75
N THR A 147 -19.29 31.18 2.51
CA THR A 147 -19.28 31.17 3.99
C THR A 147 -18.01 30.57 4.61
N ALA A 148 -17.07 30.08 3.81
CA ALA A 148 -15.82 29.51 4.32
C ALA A 148 -15.05 30.57 5.16
N PRO A 149 -14.57 30.23 6.37
CA PRO A 149 -13.82 31.16 7.22
C PRO A 149 -12.60 31.68 6.46
N LEU A 150 -12.57 33.00 6.31
CA LEU A 150 -11.48 33.69 5.64
C LEU A 150 -10.34 33.84 6.66
N ASP A 151 -9.21 33.19 6.39
CA ASP A 151 -8.01 33.41 7.19
C ASP A 151 -7.54 34.86 6.98
N GLN A 152 -7.87 35.71 7.95
CA GLN A 152 -7.65 37.15 7.93
C GLN A 152 -6.15 37.49 7.91
N ALA A 153 -5.28 36.54 8.29
CA ALA A 153 -3.83 36.66 8.19
C ALA A 153 -3.31 36.58 6.74
N LEU A 154 -4.07 36.02 5.81
CA LEU A 154 -3.69 35.92 4.39
C LEU A 154 -4.22 37.07 3.54
N PHE A 155 -5.31 37.72 3.94
CA PHE A 155 -6.00 38.75 3.13
C PHE A 155 -6.66 39.84 3.98
N PRO A 156 -6.03 41.02 4.13
CA PRO A 156 -6.53 42.09 4.99
C PRO A 156 -7.70 42.89 4.40
N ASP A 157 -7.85 42.97 3.07
CA ASP A 157 -8.91 43.77 2.42
C ASP A 157 -9.71 42.96 1.39
N LYS A 158 -11.03 43.17 1.41
CA LYS A 158 -12.02 42.42 0.61
C LYS A 158 -12.09 42.91 -0.84
N ASP A 159 -11.87 44.21 -1.07
CA ASP A 159 -11.99 44.85 -2.39
C ASP A 159 -10.73 44.68 -3.25
N GLN A 160 -9.55 44.53 -2.64
CA GLN A 160 -8.29 44.26 -3.33
C GLN A 160 -8.24 42.85 -3.98
N ARG A 161 -9.25 42.01 -3.76
CA ARG A 161 -9.35 40.64 -4.28
C ARG A 161 -9.95 40.54 -5.67
N THR A 162 -10.90 41.39 -6.03
CA THR A 162 -11.55 41.34 -7.36
C THR A 162 -10.61 41.75 -8.49
N GLU A 163 -9.54 42.46 -8.16
CA GLU A 163 -8.53 42.95 -9.11
C GLU A 163 -7.31 42.03 -9.22
N ARG A 164 -7.11 41.10 -8.28
CA ARG A 164 -5.95 40.21 -8.27
C ARG A 164 -6.19 38.98 -9.13
N THR A 165 -5.31 38.76 -10.09
CA THR A 165 -5.33 37.53 -10.88
C THR A 165 -4.70 36.37 -10.09
N PRO A 166 -5.01 35.10 -10.43
CA PRO A 166 -4.37 33.94 -9.82
C PRO A 166 -2.83 33.98 -9.91
N ALA A 167 -2.29 34.59 -10.97
CA ALA A 167 -0.86 34.78 -11.17
C ALA A 167 -0.24 35.71 -10.10
N ASP A 168 -0.95 36.79 -9.73
CA ASP A 168 -0.49 37.74 -8.71
C ASP A 168 -0.44 37.09 -7.32
N ALA A 169 -1.39 36.20 -7.01
CA ALA A 169 -1.42 35.47 -5.75
C ALA A 169 -0.24 34.49 -5.62
N VAL A 170 0.11 33.80 -6.71
CA VAL A 170 1.26 32.89 -6.76
C VAL A 170 2.58 33.67 -6.64
N ALA A 171 2.69 34.81 -7.33
CA ALA A 171 3.86 35.68 -7.24
C ALA A 171 4.09 36.25 -5.82
N ASP A 172 3.02 36.69 -5.15
CA ASP A 172 3.09 37.21 -3.77
C ASP A 172 3.50 36.11 -2.78
N PHE A 173 3.00 34.88 -2.95
CA PHE A 173 3.42 33.72 -2.15
C PHE A 173 4.92 33.41 -2.33
N ILE A 174 5.40 33.35 -3.57
CA ILE A 174 6.82 33.09 -3.87
C ILE A 174 7.70 34.21 -3.28
N SER A 175 7.27 35.47 -3.38
CA SER A 175 7.97 36.62 -2.79
C SER A 175 8.09 36.51 -1.26
N ARG A 176 7.02 36.09 -0.57
CA ARG A 176 7.02 35.90 0.89
C ARG A 176 7.94 34.76 1.33
N GLN A 177 7.99 33.67 0.56
CA GLN A 177 8.94 32.57 0.83
C GLN A 177 10.39 33.03 0.64
N GLY A 178 10.67 33.80 -0.43
CA GLY A 178 11.99 34.37 -0.68
C GLY A 178 12.48 35.28 0.46
N ARG A 179 11.62 36.17 0.98
CA ARG A 179 11.98 37.07 2.10
C ARG A 179 12.28 36.32 3.39
N ARG A 180 11.48 35.30 3.72
CA ARG A 180 11.72 34.46 4.90
C ARG A 180 13.06 33.72 4.81
N HIS A 181 13.43 33.29 3.61
CA HIS A 181 14.71 32.62 3.37
C HIS A 181 15.91 33.59 3.49
N SER A 182 15.78 34.82 2.99
CA SER A 182 16.82 35.85 3.11
C SER A 182 17.00 36.36 4.54
N ASP A 183 15.92 36.51 5.32
CA ASP A 183 15.99 36.93 6.72
C ASP A 183 16.59 35.85 7.62
N ALA A 184 16.32 34.58 7.32
CA ALA A 184 16.96 33.45 8.00
C ALA A 184 18.48 33.41 7.72
N LEU A 185 18.90 33.70 6.49
CA LEU A 185 20.32 33.80 6.11
C LEU A 185 21.01 35.02 6.76
N ARG A 186 20.32 36.15 6.89
CA ARG A 186 20.85 37.33 7.60
C ARG A 186 21.06 37.08 9.09
N ARG A 187 20.11 36.38 9.74
CA ARG A 187 20.20 36.04 11.18
C ARG A 187 21.28 35.00 11.48
N THR A 188 21.56 34.09 10.55
CA THR A 188 22.63 33.10 10.71
C THR A 188 24.02 33.72 10.50
N ASN A 189 24.17 34.61 9.51
CA ASN A 189 25.44 35.33 9.28
C ASN A 189 25.77 36.35 10.38
N ALA A 190 24.78 37.00 10.98
CA ALA A 190 25.00 37.93 12.11
C ALA A 190 25.46 37.22 13.40
N LYS A 191 25.14 35.93 13.57
CA LYS A 191 25.60 35.12 14.72
C LYS A 191 27.02 34.57 14.56
N GLY A 192 27.60 34.63 13.36
CA GLY A 192 28.96 34.14 13.08
C GLY A 192 30.04 35.24 13.11
N ALA A 193 29.67 36.50 13.34
CA ALA A 193 30.60 37.64 13.33
C ALA A 193 31.07 38.08 14.74
N ASP A 194 30.65 37.36 15.79
CA ASP A 194 30.95 37.65 17.21
C ASP A 194 31.76 36.50 17.86
N GLN A 195 32.50 35.70 17.06
CA GLN A 195 33.46 34.69 17.54
C GLN A 195 34.87 35.00 17.10
#